data_AF-A0A834WR47-F1
#
_entry.id   AF-A0A834WR47-F1
#
_cell.length_a   1.000
_cell.length_b   1.000
_cell.length_c   1.000
_cell.angle_alpha   90.00
_cell.angle_beta   90.00
_cell.angle_gamma   90.00
#
_symmetry.space_group_name_H-M   'P 1'
#
loop_
_entity.id
_entity.type
_entity.pdbx_description
1 polymer ?
#
loop_
_entity_poly.entity_id
_entity_poly.type
_entity_poly.pdbx_seq_one_letter_code
_entity_poly.pdbx_strand_id
1 'polypeptide(L)' 'MRMKITKKEGGLLKLESSREGVAIDAEIFEFTPAFHLIEMKKSSGDMLEYQKILKEDIRPALQDIVWAWQDEQQ' A
#
# COMPACT_ATOMS: atom_id res chain seq x y z
N MET A 1 -2.49 12.99 3.59
CA MET A 1 -1.66 12.36 4.64
C MET A 1 -0.16 12.58 4.39
N ARG A 2 0.70 12.59 5.42
CA ARG A 2 2.18 12.59 5.26
C ARG A 2 2.73 11.27 5.77
N MET A 3 3.21 10.42 4.87
CA MET A 3 3.90 9.17 5.20
C MET A 3 5.40 9.33 4.99
N LYS A 4 6.19 8.68 5.85
CA LYS A 4 7.61 8.48 5.59
C LYS A 4 7.76 7.24 4.71
N ILE A 5 8.51 7.36 3.62
CA ILE A 5 8.81 6.24 2.73
C ILE A 5 10.29 5.88 2.88
N THR A 6 10.57 4.60 3.12
CA THR A 6 11.93 4.06 3.20
C THR A 6 12.07 2.90 2.23
N LYS A 7 13.10 2.93 1.37
CA LYS A 7 13.46 1.78 0.53
C LYS A 7 14.31 0.81 1.36
N LYS A 8 13.88 -0.45 1.42
CA LYS A 8 14.63 -1.58 1.98
C LYS A 8 15.31 -2.36 0.84
N GLU A 9 16.09 -3.37 1.21
CA GLU A 9 16.67 -4.32 0.26
C GLU A 9 15.59 -5.08 -0.52
N GLY A 10 15.96 -5.60 -1.70
CA GLY A 10 15.03 -6.37 -2.54
C GLY A 10 13.92 -5.55 -3.22
N GLY A 11 13.97 -4.21 -3.17
CA GLY A 11 12.93 -3.36 -3.78
C GLY A 11 11.70 -3.14 -2.91
N LEU A 12 11.70 -3.69 -1.68
CA LEU A 12 10.64 -3.49 -0.70
C LEU A 12 10.60 -2.03 -0.23
N LEU A 13 9.41 -1.42 -0.25
CA LEU A 13 9.17 -0.09 0.28
C LEU A 13 8.45 -0.20 1.62
N LYS A 14 8.84 0.60 2.61
CA LYS A 14 8.12 0.74 3.88
C LYS A 14 7.50 2.14 3.96
N LEU A 15 6.19 2.19 4.12
CA LEU A 15 5.39 3.40 4.31
C LEU A 15 4.99 3.48 5.77
N GLU A 16 5.36 4.57 6.45
CA GLU A 16 5.11 4.73 7.89
C GLU A 16 4.30 6.01 8.14
N SER A 17 3.17 5.84 8.84
CA SER A 17 2.38 6.93 9.39
C SER A 17 2.71 7.11 10.87
N SER A 18 3.44 8.17 11.21
CA SER A 18 3.71 8.47 12.63
C SER A 18 2.45 8.89 13.39
N ARG A 19 1.47 9.49 12.69
CA ARG A 19 0.21 9.95 13.28
C ARG A 19 -0.70 8.80 13.66
N GLU A 20 -0.88 7.85 12.74
CA GLU A 20 -1.80 6.72 12.94
C GLU A 20 -1.08 5.50 13.55
N GLY A 21 0.25 5.55 13.71
CA GLY A 21 1.05 4.44 14.26
C GLY A 21 1.06 3.19 13.37
N VAL A 22 0.76 3.34 12.07
CA VAL A 22 0.67 2.24 11.10
C VAL A 22 1.91 2.22 10.22
N ALA A 23 2.40 1.02 9.95
CA ALA A 23 3.40 0.78 8.91
C ALA A 23 2.88 -0.25 7.89
N ILE A 24 3.17 0.02 6.63
CA ILE A 24 2.79 -0.81 5.48
C ILE A 24 4.06 -1.11 4.70
N ASP A 25 4.33 -2.40 4.48
CA ASP A 25 5.34 -2.83 3.52
C ASP A 25 4.65 -2.98 2.15
N ALA A 26 5.28 -2.47 1.09
CA ALA A 26 4.81 -2.51 -0.27
C ALA A 26 5.88 -3.08 -1.20
N GLU A 27 5.53 -4.08 -1.99
CA GLU A 27 6.42 -4.75 -2.93
C GLU A 27 5.79 -4.79 -4.32
N ILE A 28 6.61 -4.59 -5.34
CA ILE A 28 6.18 -4.53 -6.74
C ILE A 28 6.69 -5.77 -7.44
N PHE A 29 5.79 -6.51 -8.06
CA PHE A 29 6.08 -7.70 -8.83
C PHE A 29 5.68 -7.49 -10.29
N GLU A 30 6.50 -7.96 -11.21
CA GLU A 30 6.10 -8.07 -12.61
C GLU A 30 5.14 -9.27 -12.76
N PHE A 31 3.90 -9.01 -13.17
CA PHE A 31 2.96 -10.08 -13.53
C PHE A 31 3.05 -10.37 -15.03
N THR A 32 3.11 -9.30 -15.83
CA THR A 32 3.41 -9.33 -17.28
C THR A 32 4.18 -8.05 -17.63
N PRO A 33 4.79 -7.95 -18.83
CA PRO A 33 5.48 -6.72 -19.24
C PRO A 33 4.60 -5.46 -19.24
N ALA A 34 3.27 -5.61 -19.32
CA ALA A 34 2.31 -4.51 -19.30
C ALA A 34 1.66 -4.28 -17.92
N PHE A 35 1.73 -5.25 -17.01
CA PHE A 35 1.00 -5.21 -15.73
C PHE A 35 1.91 -5.61 -14.57
N HIS A 36 1.89 -4.75 -13.55
CA HIS A 36 2.60 -4.97 -12.30
C HIS A 36 1.59 -5.23 -11.19
N LEU A 37 1.90 -6.18 -10.32
CA LEU A 37 1.18 -6.40 -9.08
C LEU A 37 1.87 -5.63 -7.96
N ILE A 38 1.09 -4.92 -7.15
CA ILE A 38 1.59 -4.28 -5.94
C ILE A 38 0.99 -5.03 -4.76
N GLU A 39 1.83 -5.68 -3.97
CA GLU A 39 1.42 -6.28 -2.71
C GLU A 39 1.62 -5.26 -1.59
N MET A 40 0.57 -5.00 -0.80
CA MET A 40 0.63 -4.11 0.37
C MET A 40 0.25 -4.89 1.63
N LYS A 41 1.17 -4.94 2.61
CA LYS A 41 1.03 -5.70 3.85
C LYS A 41 1.15 -4.79 5.06
N LYS A 42 0.20 -4.88 6.01
CA LYS A 42 0.35 -4.24 7.32
C LYS A 42 1.53 -4.87 8.06
N SER A 43 2.58 -4.08 8.32
CA SER A 43 3.76 -4.53 9.06
C SER A 43 3.70 -4.16 10.54
N SER A 44 3.00 -3.07 10.91
CA SER A 44 2.70 -2.72 12.30
C SER A 44 1.48 -1.82 12.42
N GLY A 45 0.99 -1.64 13.66
CA GLY A 45 -0.13 -0.75 13.98
C GLY A 45 -1.49 -1.44 14.03
N ASP A 46 -2.51 -0.65 14.35
CA ASP A 46 -3.88 -1.12 14.50
C ASP A 46 -4.54 -1.47 13.15
N MET A 47 -5.43 -2.45 13.16
CA MET A 47 -6.09 -2.93 11.94
C MET A 47 -7.13 -1.92 11.41
N LEU A 48 -7.85 -1.21 12.29
CA LEU A 48 -8.84 -0.22 11.88
C LEU A 48 -8.15 0.98 11.23
N GLU A 49 -7.04 1.46 11.81
CA GLU A 49 -6.25 2.54 11.22
C GLU A 49 -5.63 2.14 9.89
N TYR A 50 -5.13 0.90 9.77
CA TYR A 50 -4.64 0.37 8.49
C TYR A 50 -5.73 0.38 7.41
N GLN A 51 -6.92 -0.13 7.73
CA GLN A 51 -8.05 -0.16 6.80
C GLN A 51 -8.51 1.24 6.41
N LYS A 52 -8.51 2.18 7.35
CA LYS A 52 -8.83 3.57 7.09
C LYS A 52 -7.85 4.21 6.11
N ILE A 53 -6.55 4.08 6.37
CA ILE A 53 -5.49 4.58 5.48
C ILE A 53 -5.63 3.99 4.07
N LEU A 54 -5.90 2.68 3.95
CA LEU A 54 -6.13 2.07 2.65
C LEU A 54 -7.32 2.69 1.92
N LYS A 55 -8.46 2.81 2.58
CA LYS A 55 -9.72 3.25 1.95
C LYS A 55 -9.78 4.75 1.68
N GLU A 56 -9.28 5.57 2.59
CA GLU A 56 -9.44 7.03 2.55
C GLU A 56 -8.26 7.75 1.90
N ASP A 57 -7.04 7.17 1.95
CA ASP A 57 -5.83 7.81 1.43
C ASP A 57 -5.25 7.05 0.23
N ILE A 58 -4.89 5.78 0.39
CA ILE A 58 -4.10 5.04 -0.63
C ILE A 58 -4.93 4.71 -1.87
N ARG A 59 -6.08 4.04 -1.73
CA ARG A 59 -6.90 3.64 -2.89
C ARG A 59 -7.32 4.85 -3.74
N PRO A 60 -7.82 5.95 -3.15
CA PRO A 60 -8.17 7.14 -3.93
C PRO A 60 -6.96 7.78 -4.64
N ALA A 61 -5.80 7.83 -3.98
CA ALA A 61 -4.59 8.42 -4.57
C ALA A 61 -4.01 7.62 -5.74
N LEU A 62 -4.38 6.34 -5.87
CA LEU A 62 -3.90 5.44 -6.93
C LEU A 62 -4.99 5.08 -7.95
N GLN A 63 -6.17 5.70 -7.89
CA GLN A 63 -7.32 5.36 -8.75
C GLN A 63 -7.02 5.45 -10.25
N ASP A 64 -6.15 6.37 -10.66
CA ASP A 64 -5.84 6.61 -12.08
C ASP A 64 -4.80 5.62 -12.64
N ILE A 65 -4.18 4.81 -11.77
CA ILE A 65 -3.13 3.86 -12.17
C ILE A 65 -3.45 2.40 -11.83
N VAL A 66 -4.35 2.16 -10.88
CA VAL A 66 -4.72 0.79 -10.47
C VAL A 66 -5.86 0.29 -11.36
N TRP A 67 -5.63 -0.84 -12.01
CA TRP A 67 -6.63 -1.49 -12.84
C TRP A 67 -7.77 -2.12 -12.03
N ALA A 68 -7.45 -2.80 -10.93
CA ALA A 68 -8.43 -3.44 -10.06
C ALA A 68 -7.86 -3.69 -8.65
N TRP A 69 -8.71 -3.57 -7.63
CA TRP A 69 -8.41 -4.01 -6.26
C TRP A 69 -8.99 -5.41 -6.00
N GLN A 70 -8.28 -6.23 -5.22
CA GLN A 70 -8.71 -7.61 -4.91
C GLN A 70 -10.10 -7.69 -4.25
N ASP A 71 -10.49 -6.69 -3.46
CA ASP A 71 -11.75 -6.68 -2.70
C ASP A 71 -12.94 -6.06 -3.46
N GLU A 72 -12.76 -5.58 -4.70
CA GLU A 72 -13.83 -4.95 -5.49
C GLU A 72 -14.62 -5.94 -6.36
N GLN A 73 -14.15 -7.18 -6.46
CA GLN A 73 -14.74 -8.23 -7.31
C GLN A 73 -15.62 -9.22 -6.50
N GLN A 74 -16.29 -8.75 -5.44
CA GLN A 74 -17.21 -9.57 -4.66
C GLN A 74 -18.60 -8.94 -4.54
#